data_AF-X1L7B7-F1
#
_entry.id   AF-X1L7B7-F1
#
_cell.length_a   1.000
_cell.length_b   1.000
_cell.length_c   1.000
_cell.angle_alpha   90.00
_cell.angle_beta   90.00
_cell.angle_gamma   90.00
#
_symmetry.space_group_name_H-M   'P 1'
#
loop_
_entity.id
_entity.type
_entity.pdbx_description
1 polymer ?
#
loop_
_entity_poly.entity_id
_entity_poly.type
_entity_poly.pdbx_seq_one_letter_code
_entity_poly.pdbx_strand_id
1 'polypeptide(L)'
;AAEYNDPFDRRFHAQPNACIKCGPKLLLVDKHGKKIDSKSPIISAAKLLRQGKIIAIKGLGGFQVACNATSDDTVLKLRKRKKRPVKPFAIMLKDIESIKKYYYLSKKEIKSLTSARAPIVLLKKKAKNYTVSWYVSLYNRYEGVMLPYTPIHHLLFNHIDIPLIMTSGNISEEPIAAENLEALEKLKDICDYFLIHNRDIYCRYDDSVIKIFKDKEMIVRRARSYSPYPVKLDKDIGKYIILAAGAHEKNTFCFLVKNYAIISQHMGDLDDVESLQFFNSTFKNYKKLFNIGRINLVAYDKHPGYASTKFAKELEDTISKIEVQHHKAHIASVMAENNINNSIIGFAWDGTGYGDDGKIWGSEIFVTDDDLNFKRIGYLKEKVLPGGEVSIKKPYRMAMTYLYDLWTEHKNAEDKFCQFVYNKLPFYKKIISNFEIDAIEKQIETEFNS
;
A
#
# COMPACT_ATOMS: atom_id res chain seq x y z
N ALA A 1 -15.11 8.39 36.29
CA ALA A 1 -15.74 9.70 36.49
C ALA A 1 -14.74 10.69 37.07
N ALA A 2 -14.13 10.40 38.23
CA ALA A 2 -13.14 11.28 38.87
C ALA A 2 -12.03 11.77 37.92
N GLU A 3 -11.24 10.87 37.32
CA GLU A 3 -10.15 11.25 36.38
C GLU A 3 -10.63 12.03 35.14
N TYR A 4 -11.84 11.78 34.65
CA TYR A 4 -12.34 12.41 33.42
C TYR A 4 -12.77 13.88 33.67
N ASN A 5 -13.27 14.17 34.87
CA ASN A 5 -13.75 15.49 35.27
C ASN A 5 -12.71 16.34 36.00
N ASP A 6 -11.54 15.77 36.34
CA ASP A 6 -10.48 16.46 37.09
C ASP A 6 -9.52 17.17 36.12
N PRO A 7 -9.48 18.51 36.08
CA PRO A 7 -8.55 19.26 35.21
C PRO A 7 -7.07 19.03 35.50
N PHE A 8 -6.73 18.51 36.69
CA PHE A 8 -5.36 18.18 37.07
C PHE A 8 -4.96 16.73 36.71
N ASP A 9 -5.90 15.89 36.27
CA ASP A 9 -5.59 14.56 35.75
C ASP A 9 -5.22 14.64 34.26
N ARG A 10 -4.18 13.89 33.85
CA ARG A 10 -3.79 13.76 32.44
C ARG A 10 -4.90 13.19 31.54
N ARG A 11 -5.93 12.57 32.12
CA ARG A 11 -7.09 11.97 31.45
C ARG A 11 -8.33 12.87 31.48
N PHE A 12 -8.19 14.12 31.91
CA PHE A 12 -9.21 15.13 31.79
C PHE A 12 -9.76 15.18 30.35
N HIS A 13 -11.08 15.03 30.20
CA HIS A 13 -11.77 15.02 28.90
C HIS A 13 -11.23 14.01 27.85
N ALA A 14 -10.49 12.99 28.27
CA ALA A 14 -10.08 11.91 27.40
C ALA A 14 -11.29 11.03 27.06
N GLN A 15 -11.97 11.34 25.95
CA GLN A 15 -13.15 10.61 25.46
C GLN A 15 -12.99 9.08 25.43
N PRO A 16 -11.84 8.50 25.03
CA PRO A 16 -11.68 7.04 25.02
C PRO A 16 -11.16 6.48 26.37
N ASN A 17 -11.22 7.23 27.47
CA ASN A 17 -10.71 6.76 28.77
C ASN A 17 -11.49 5.54 29.28
N ALA A 18 -10.77 4.52 29.77
CA ALA A 18 -11.34 3.29 30.28
C ALA A 18 -10.37 2.59 31.24
N CYS A 19 -10.88 1.64 32.03
CA CYS A 19 -10.10 0.78 32.91
C CYS A 19 -10.58 -0.67 32.84
N ILE A 20 -9.98 -1.59 33.62
CA ILE A 20 -10.37 -3.01 33.62
C ILE A 20 -11.84 -3.26 34.01
N LYS A 21 -12.47 -2.32 34.74
CA LYS A 21 -13.86 -2.45 35.22
C LYS A 21 -14.89 -2.08 34.14
N CYS A 22 -14.66 -0.99 33.40
CA CYS A 22 -15.63 -0.44 32.43
C CYS A 22 -15.19 -0.56 30.97
N GLY A 23 -13.94 -0.89 30.72
CA GLY A 23 -13.33 -0.88 29.40
C GLY A 23 -13.53 -2.16 28.61
N PRO A 24 -13.00 -2.19 27.38
CA PRO A 24 -13.06 -3.36 26.54
C PRO A 24 -12.24 -4.52 27.11
N LYS A 25 -12.66 -5.74 26.78
CA LYS A 25 -12.04 -7.00 27.22
C LYS A 25 -11.38 -7.70 26.06
N LEU A 26 -10.18 -8.24 26.30
CA LEU A 26 -9.48 -9.09 25.36
C LEU A 26 -9.98 -10.54 25.49
N LEU A 27 -10.08 -11.20 24.34
CA LEU A 27 -10.43 -12.61 24.24
C LEU A 27 -9.49 -13.28 23.24
N LEU A 28 -9.06 -14.50 23.56
CA LEU A 28 -8.38 -15.38 22.63
C LEU A 28 -9.36 -16.47 22.21
N VAL A 29 -9.56 -16.62 20.92
CA VAL A 29 -10.42 -17.66 20.33
C VAL A 29 -9.65 -18.46 19.28
N ASP A 30 -10.07 -19.69 19.03
CA ASP A 30 -9.56 -20.47 17.89
C ASP A 30 -10.19 -20.00 16.56
N LYS A 31 -9.78 -20.63 15.45
CA LYS A 31 -10.32 -20.37 14.11
C LYS A 31 -11.81 -20.67 13.92
N HIS A 32 -12.46 -21.31 14.89
CA HIS A 32 -13.90 -21.57 14.92
C HIS A 32 -14.65 -20.62 15.85
N GLY A 33 -13.96 -19.64 16.45
CA GLY A 33 -14.54 -18.70 17.41
C GLY A 33 -14.70 -19.27 18.82
N LYS A 34 -14.22 -20.49 19.10
CA LYS A 34 -14.29 -21.07 20.43
C LYS A 34 -13.26 -20.41 21.33
N LYS A 35 -13.72 -19.92 22.49
CA LYS A 35 -12.85 -19.28 23.49
C LYS A 35 -11.80 -20.27 23.99
N ILE A 36 -10.54 -19.82 23.97
CA ILE A 36 -9.44 -20.51 24.63
C ILE A 36 -9.45 -20.10 26.09
N ASP A 37 -9.74 -21.05 26.97
CA ASP A 37 -9.68 -20.81 28.40
C ASP A 37 -8.25 -20.47 28.81
N SER A 38 -8.06 -19.23 29.26
CA SER A 38 -6.76 -18.72 29.63
C SER A 38 -6.91 -17.62 30.67
N LYS A 39 -6.06 -17.68 31.70
CA LYS A 39 -5.98 -16.63 32.73
C LYS A 39 -5.53 -15.28 32.14
N SER A 40 -4.76 -15.31 31.05
CA SER A 40 -4.33 -14.12 30.31
C SER A 40 -4.29 -14.41 28.81
N PRO A 41 -5.20 -13.81 28.00
CA PRO A 41 -5.19 -13.93 26.54
C PRO A 41 -3.85 -13.50 25.91
N ILE A 42 -3.20 -12.48 26.47
CA ILE A 42 -1.91 -11.97 25.97
C ILE A 42 -0.79 -13.00 26.14
N ILE A 43 -0.66 -13.59 27.34
CA ILE A 43 0.40 -14.58 27.63
C ILE A 43 0.21 -15.81 26.75
N SER A 44 -1.04 -16.28 26.61
CA SER A 44 -1.37 -17.41 25.73
C SER A 44 -1.06 -17.10 24.26
N ALA A 45 -1.43 -15.92 23.77
CA ALA A 45 -1.11 -15.48 22.41
C ALA A 45 0.42 -15.43 22.17
N ALA A 46 1.18 -14.85 23.11
CA ALA A 46 2.64 -14.82 23.03
C ALA A 46 3.26 -16.23 23.00
N LYS A 47 2.75 -17.16 23.81
CA LYS A 47 3.18 -18.56 23.80
C LYS A 47 2.89 -19.23 22.45
N LEU A 48 1.70 -19.04 21.91
CA LEU A 48 1.29 -19.61 20.61
C LEU A 48 2.13 -19.04 19.44
N LEU A 49 2.43 -17.74 19.46
CA LEU A 49 3.33 -17.12 18.47
C LEU A 49 4.74 -17.71 18.52
N ARG A 50 5.30 -17.93 19.72
CA ARG A 50 6.59 -18.63 19.88
C ARG A 50 6.56 -20.06 19.32
N GLN A 51 5.43 -20.74 19.45
CA GLN A 51 5.20 -22.08 18.90
C GLN A 51 4.95 -22.08 17.37
N GLY A 52 5.14 -20.96 16.68
CA GLY A 52 4.98 -20.86 15.23
C GLY A 52 3.52 -20.85 14.75
N LYS A 53 2.56 -20.59 15.64
CA LYS A 53 1.15 -20.39 15.25
C LYS A 53 0.97 -19.01 14.63
N ILE A 54 0.01 -18.91 13.72
CA ILE A 54 -0.39 -17.65 13.07
C ILE A 54 -1.62 -17.11 13.80
N ILE A 55 -1.57 -15.86 14.27
CA ILE A 55 -2.64 -15.26 15.07
C ILE A 55 -3.12 -13.97 14.42
N ALA A 56 -4.43 -13.82 14.24
CA ALA A 56 -5.01 -12.53 13.89
C ALA A 56 -5.17 -11.68 15.17
N ILE A 57 -4.67 -10.46 15.18
CA ILE A 57 -4.75 -9.52 16.30
C ILE A 57 -5.62 -8.34 15.88
N LYS A 58 -6.71 -8.08 16.61
CA LYS A 58 -7.53 -6.88 16.41
C LYS A 58 -6.75 -5.65 16.86
N GLY A 59 -6.33 -4.84 15.90
CA GLY A 59 -5.55 -3.63 16.10
C GLY A 59 -6.42 -2.37 16.24
N LEU A 60 -5.83 -1.21 15.93
CA LEU A 60 -6.53 0.08 16.00
C LEU A 60 -7.42 0.34 14.78
N GLY A 61 -6.91 0.10 13.58
CA GLY A 61 -7.59 0.37 12.30
C GLY A 61 -8.07 -0.87 11.56
N GLY A 62 -7.84 -2.06 12.11
CA GLY A 62 -8.23 -3.34 11.53
C GLY A 62 -7.46 -4.49 12.15
N PHE A 63 -7.66 -5.69 11.63
CA PHE A 63 -6.95 -6.89 12.04
C PHE A 63 -5.56 -6.97 11.41
N GLN A 64 -4.57 -7.39 12.17
CA GLN A 64 -3.23 -7.75 11.69
C GLN A 64 -3.03 -9.25 11.82
N VAL A 65 -2.37 -9.89 10.85
CA VAL A 65 -1.91 -11.27 10.95
C VAL A 65 -0.49 -11.28 11.47
N ALA A 66 -0.30 -11.93 12.61
CA ALA A 66 0.94 -12.01 13.34
C ALA A 66 1.51 -13.44 13.35
N CYS A 67 2.82 -13.57 13.13
CA CYS A 67 3.54 -14.83 13.33
C CYS A 67 5.03 -14.59 13.55
N ASN A 68 5.75 -15.63 14.00
CA ASN A 68 7.20 -15.56 14.20
C ASN A 68 7.94 -15.30 12.87
N ALA A 69 8.66 -14.17 12.78
CA ALA A 69 9.42 -13.80 11.59
C ALA A 69 10.78 -14.51 11.46
N THR A 70 11.24 -15.24 12.48
CA THR A 70 12.53 -15.96 12.47
C THR A 70 12.39 -17.44 12.07
N SER A 71 11.17 -17.90 11.78
CA SER A 71 10.86 -19.30 11.46
C SER A 71 10.50 -19.44 9.99
N ASP A 72 11.38 -20.02 9.19
CA ASP A 72 11.15 -20.23 7.75
C ASP A 72 9.83 -20.99 7.50
N ASP A 73 9.59 -22.07 8.23
CA ASP A 73 8.36 -22.87 8.14
C ASP A 73 7.11 -22.03 8.39
N THR A 74 7.14 -21.19 9.44
CA THR A 74 6.00 -20.32 9.79
C THR A 74 5.76 -19.26 8.72
N VAL A 75 6.82 -18.65 8.19
CA VAL A 75 6.71 -17.62 7.15
C VAL A 75 6.22 -18.23 5.83
N LEU A 76 6.76 -19.38 5.42
CA LEU A 76 6.31 -20.11 4.23
C LEU A 76 4.85 -20.55 4.34
N LYS A 77 4.45 -21.04 5.53
CA LYS A 77 3.06 -21.39 5.83
C LYS A 77 2.14 -20.17 5.69
N LEU A 78 2.54 -19.01 6.22
CA LEU A 78 1.78 -17.77 6.06
C LEU A 78 1.67 -17.36 4.59
N ARG A 79 2.77 -17.39 3.81
CA ARG A 79 2.77 -17.05 2.38
C ARG A 79 1.80 -17.92 1.58
N LYS A 80 1.84 -19.23 1.82
CA LYS A 80 0.95 -20.20 1.17
C LYS A 80 -0.52 -19.88 1.48
N ARG A 81 -0.85 -19.68 2.76
CA ARG A 81 -2.23 -19.41 3.19
C ARG A 81 -2.76 -18.05 2.71
N LYS A 82 -1.93 -16.98 2.74
CA LYS A 82 -2.31 -15.65 2.22
C LYS A 82 -2.25 -15.53 0.69
N LYS A 83 -1.83 -16.58 -0.04
CA LYS A 83 -1.55 -16.53 -1.48
C LYS A 83 -0.62 -15.36 -1.86
N ARG A 84 0.40 -15.11 -1.03
CA ARG A 84 1.33 -13.97 -1.16
C ARG A 84 2.75 -14.48 -1.40
N PRO A 85 3.11 -14.83 -2.65
CA PRO A 85 4.36 -15.53 -2.93
C PRO A 85 5.59 -14.66 -2.68
N VAL A 86 5.58 -13.38 -3.11
CA VAL A 86 6.79 -12.54 -3.11
C VAL A 86 6.68 -11.21 -2.38
N LYS A 87 5.50 -10.59 -2.29
CA LYS A 87 5.32 -9.27 -1.65
C LYS A 87 5.86 -9.31 -0.21
N PRO A 88 6.81 -8.43 0.18
CA PRO A 88 7.46 -8.47 1.49
C PRO A 88 6.47 -8.31 2.65
N PHE A 89 6.73 -8.94 3.80
CA PHE A 89 5.97 -8.67 5.02
C PHE A 89 6.59 -7.53 5.83
N ALA A 90 5.74 -6.79 6.54
CA ALA A 90 6.21 -5.86 7.57
C ALA A 90 6.48 -6.63 8.87
N ILE A 91 7.44 -6.15 9.66
CA ILE A 91 7.89 -6.77 10.90
C ILE A 91 7.79 -5.75 12.03
N MET A 92 7.27 -6.18 13.17
CA MET A 92 7.32 -5.44 14.41
C MET A 92 8.40 -5.99 15.34
N LEU A 93 9.18 -5.10 15.93
CA LEU A 93 10.19 -5.42 16.94
C LEU A 93 9.94 -4.60 18.19
N LYS A 94 10.31 -5.15 19.35
CA LYS A 94 10.03 -4.58 20.67
C LYS A 94 10.47 -3.12 20.84
N ASP A 95 11.71 -2.82 20.46
CA ASP A 95 12.36 -1.53 20.71
C ASP A 95 13.48 -1.25 19.69
N ILE A 96 14.05 -0.04 19.77
CA ILE A 96 15.14 0.41 18.89
C ILE A 96 16.39 -0.44 19.04
N GLU A 97 16.72 -0.91 20.26
CA GLU A 97 17.89 -1.76 20.49
C GLU A 97 17.76 -3.11 19.78
N SER A 98 16.55 -3.67 19.74
CA SER A 98 16.24 -4.86 18.96
C SER A 98 16.36 -4.61 17.46
N ILE A 99 15.90 -3.46 16.97
CA ILE A 99 16.01 -3.09 15.54
C ILE A 99 17.48 -2.91 15.13
N LYS A 100 18.31 -2.27 15.96
CA LYS A 100 19.74 -2.05 15.68
C LYS A 100 20.51 -3.35 15.43
N LYS A 101 20.06 -4.49 15.96
CA LYS A 101 20.68 -5.80 15.71
C LYS A 101 20.59 -6.20 14.24
N TYR A 102 19.49 -5.87 13.57
CA TYR A 102 19.16 -6.39 12.22
C TYR A 102 19.28 -5.35 11.10
N TYR A 103 19.19 -4.06 11.42
CA TYR A 103 19.08 -3.00 10.42
C TYR A 103 20.09 -1.88 10.61
N TYR A 104 20.46 -1.22 9.51
CA TYR A 104 21.09 0.09 9.56
C TYR A 104 20.06 1.15 9.90
N LEU A 105 20.41 2.08 10.78
CA LEU A 105 19.53 3.14 11.27
C LEU A 105 20.22 4.49 11.23
N SER A 106 19.57 5.46 10.62
CA SER A 106 19.83 6.89 10.74
C SER A 106 19.05 7.51 11.89
N LYS A 107 19.45 8.72 12.31
CA LYS A 107 18.72 9.48 13.35
C LYS A 107 17.28 9.79 12.94
N LYS A 108 17.03 10.07 11.65
CA LYS A 108 15.69 10.36 11.11
C LYS A 108 14.80 9.12 11.12
N GLU A 109 15.32 7.96 10.75
CA GLU A 109 14.56 6.70 10.81
C GLU A 109 14.15 6.36 12.25
N ILE A 110 15.05 6.54 13.23
CA ILE A 110 14.74 6.36 14.65
C ILE A 110 13.63 7.34 15.06
N LYS A 111 13.76 8.63 14.72
CA LYS A 111 12.76 9.66 15.04
C LYS A 111 11.38 9.30 14.48
N SER A 112 11.30 8.81 13.24
CA SER A 112 10.04 8.42 12.63
C SER A 112 9.45 7.16 13.28
N LEU A 113 10.26 6.14 13.58
CA LEU A 113 9.83 4.93 14.29
C LEU A 113 9.23 5.24 15.67
N THR A 114 9.87 6.12 16.44
CA THR A 114 9.44 6.49 17.80
C THR A 114 8.43 7.63 17.83
N SER A 115 8.01 8.14 16.66
CA SER A 115 7.00 9.20 16.61
C SER A 115 5.64 8.68 17.06
N ALA A 116 4.76 9.58 17.51
CA ALA A 116 3.37 9.24 17.82
C ALA A 116 2.60 8.64 16.61
N ARG A 117 3.12 8.82 15.38
CA ARG A 117 2.55 8.20 14.19
C ARG A 117 2.89 6.71 14.08
N ALA A 118 4.04 6.28 14.62
CA ALA A 118 4.55 4.92 14.59
C ALA A 118 4.30 4.19 13.24
N PRO A 119 4.79 4.71 12.10
CA PRO A 119 4.62 4.09 10.80
C PRO A 119 5.50 2.84 10.64
N ILE A 120 5.25 2.08 9.59
CA ILE A 120 6.23 1.14 9.05
C ILE A 120 7.30 1.95 8.31
N VAL A 121 8.57 1.78 8.68
CA VAL A 121 9.73 2.43 8.05
C VAL A 121 10.51 1.40 7.26
N LEU A 122 10.80 1.71 5.99
CA LEU A 122 11.62 0.85 5.14
C LEU A 122 13.11 0.98 5.51
N LEU A 123 13.65 -0.03 6.21
CA LEU A 123 15.02 -0.05 6.71
C LEU A 123 15.92 -0.98 5.93
N LYS A 124 17.20 -0.60 5.75
CA LYS A 124 18.20 -1.42 5.06
C LYS A 124 18.70 -2.54 5.96
N LYS A 125 18.67 -3.78 5.47
CA LYS A 125 19.15 -4.98 6.20
C LYS A 125 20.65 -4.97 6.45
N LYS A 126 21.09 -5.49 7.61
CA LYS A 126 22.48 -5.87 7.90
C LYS A 126 22.70 -7.33 7.47
N ALA A 127 23.57 -7.55 6.48
CA ALA A 127 23.78 -8.88 5.92
C ALA A 127 24.44 -9.90 6.88
N LYS A 128 25.21 -9.43 7.87
CA LYS A 128 26.20 -10.30 8.56
C LYS A 128 25.69 -11.05 9.80
N ASN A 129 24.43 -10.88 10.24
CA ASN A 129 23.85 -11.59 11.41
C ASN A 129 22.30 -11.50 11.40
N TYR A 130 21.69 -11.85 10.27
CA TYR A 130 20.26 -11.67 10.04
C TYR A 130 19.48 -12.94 10.43
N THR A 131 18.84 -12.96 11.61
CA THR A 131 18.05 -14.12 12.09
C THR A 131 16.59 -14.08 11.67
N VAL A 132 16.14 -12.96 11.09
CA VAL A 132 14.84 -12.87 10.42
C VAL A 132 14.89 -13.73 9.16
N SER A 133 13.85 -14.54 8.95
CA SER A 133 13.75 -15.46 7.82
C SER A 133 13.94 -14.74 6.49
N TRP A 134 14.73 -15.34 5.59
CA TRP A 134 14.90 -14.83 4.23
C TRP A 134 13.56 -14.70 3.50
N TYR A 135 12.61 -15.58 3.81
CA TYR A 135 11.28 -15.57 3.22
C TYR A 135 10.42 -14.37 3.64
N VAL A 136 10.84 -13.51 4.58
CA VAL A 136 10.06 -12.30 4.91
C VAL A 136 10.05 -11.31 3.76
N SER A 137 11.19 -11.07 3.11
CA SER A 137 11.33 -10.07 2.06
C SER A 137 12.03 -10.57 0.79
N LEU A 138 12.51 -11.83 0.81
CA LEU A 138 13.21 -12.49 -0.29
C LEU A 138 14.39 -11.61 -0.78
N TYR A 139 14.36 -11.25 -2.06
CA TYR A 139 15.40 -10.52 -2.77
C TYR A 139 15.48 -9.03 -2.39
N ASN A 140 14.53 -8.49 -1.63
CA ASN A 140 14.55 -7.06 -1.27
C ASN A 140 15.68 -6.74 -0.31
N ARG A 141 16.36 -5.60 -0.49
CA ARG A 141 17.42 -5.13 0.43
C ARG A 141 16.87 -4.36 1.65
N TYR A 142 15.61 -3.98 1.58
CA TYR A 142 14.89 -3.24 2.60
C TYR A 142 13.74 -4.07 3.15
N GLU A 143 13.41 -3.89 4.42
CA GLU A 143 12.21 -4.45 5.04
C GLU A 143 11.40 -3.36 5.73
N GLY A 144 10.08 -3.54 5.76
CA GLY A 144 9.20 -2.65 6.50
C GLY A 144 9.25 -3.00 7.98
N VAL A 145 9.75 -2.08 8.80
CA VAL A 145 9.91 -2.28 10.24
C VAL A 145 9.06 -1.28 11.00
N MET A 146 8.38 -1.74 12.04
CA MET A 146 7.59 -0.89 12.93
C MET A 146 7.84 -1.23 14.41
N LEU A 147 7.47 -0.30 15.28
CA LEU A 147 7.45 -0.50 16.73
C LEU A 147 6.02 -0.78 17.23
N PRO A 148 5.87 -1.42 18.41
CA PRO A 148 4.62 -1.47 19.14
C PRO A 148 4.00 -0.08 19.27
N TYR A 149 2.74 0.04 18.84
CA TYR A 149 2.02 1.32 18.83
C TYR A 149 0.65 1.27 19.53
N THR A 150 0.25 0.09 20.04
CA THR A 150 -0.93 -0.05 20.89
C THR A 150 -0.55 -0.76 22.18
N PRO A 151 -1.33 -0.60 23.28
CA PRO A 151 -1.09 -1.33 24.52
C PRO A 151 -1.05 -2.85 24.32
N ILE A 152 -1.86 -3.40 23.40
CA ILE A 152 -1.86 -4.84 23.08
C ILE A 152 -0.47 -5.27 22.59
N HIS A 153 0.14 -4.49 21.69
CA HIS A 153 1.48 -4.77 21.17
C HIS A 153 2.53 -4.71 22.29
N HIS A 154 2.52 -3.65 23.10
CA HIS A 154 3.47 -3.53 24.21
C HIS A 154 3.34 -4.69 25.21
N LEU A 155 2.11 -5.05 25.60
CA LEU A 155 1.86 -6.17 26.49
C LEU A 155 2.29 -7.51 25.88
N LEU A 156 2.09 -7.70 24.57
CA LEU A 156 2.56 -8.88 23.88
C LEU A 156 4.09 -8.99 23.95
N PHE A 157 4.82 -7.91 23.61
CA PHE A 157 6.28 -7.85 23.64
C PHE A 157 6.91 -7.84 25.05
N ASN A 158 6.11 -7.67 26.12
CA ASN A 158 6.56 -7.99 27.48
C ASN A 158 6.70 -9.50 27.70
N HIS A 159 5.98 -10.30 26.91
CA HIS A 159 5.97 -11.75 27.00
C HIS A 159 6.57 -12.41 25.77
N ILE A 160 7.12 -11.69 24.79
CA ILE A 160 7.80 -12.24 23.60
C ILE A 160 8.93 -11.32 23.15
N ASP A 161 10.08 -11.88 22.80
CA ASP A 161 11.29 -11.12 22.43
C ASP A 161 11.87 -11.55 21.08
N ILE A 162 10.98 -11.90 20.14
CA ILE A 162 11.34 -12.25 18.76
C ILE A 162 10.63 -11.29 17.80
N PRO A 163 11.22 -10.98 16.64
CA PRO A 163 10.55 -10.21 15.60
C PRO A 163 9.27 -10.92 15.13
N LEU A 164 8.18 -10.16 15.00
CA LEU A 164 6.89 -10.67 14.55
C LEU A 164 6.55 -10.07 13.20
N ILE A 165 6.14 -10.90 12.24
CA ILE A 165 5.44 -10.40 11.06
C ILE A 165 4.16 -9.72 11.53
N MET A 166 3.83 -8.55 10.98
CA MET A 166 2.58 -7.83 11.22
C MET A 166 2.05 -7.35 9.86
N THR A 167 1.25 -8.18 9.20
CA THR A 167 0.65 -7.84 7.89
C THR A 167 -0.84 -7.58 8.04
N SER A 168 -1.45 -6.82 7.11
CA SER A 168 -2.90 -6.62 7.04
C SER A 168 -3.70 -7.93 7.10
N GLY A 169 -4.81 -7.92 7.83
CA GLY A 169 -5.77 -9.01 8.02
C GLY A 169 -6.81 -9.07 6.93
N ASN A 170 -6.36 -9.36 5.71
CA ASN A 170 -7.19 -9.54 4.51
C ASN A 170 -6.70 -10.74 3.68
N ILE A 171 -7.55 -11.23 2.79
CA ILE A 171 -7.12 -11.99 1.62
C ILE A 171 -6.57 -10.97 0.60
N SER A 172 -5.60 -11.38 -0.22
CA SER A 172 -4.78 -10.49 -1.08
C SER A 172 -5.56 -9.31 -1.70
N GLU A 173 -5.06 -8.09 -1.46
CA GLU A 173 -5.57 -6.78 -1.96
C GLU A 173 -6.99 -6.34 -1.55
N GLU A 174 -7.78 -7.19 -0.90
CA GLU A 174 -9.06 -6.76 -0.27
C GLU A 174 -8.85 -5.75 0.88
N PRO A 175 -9.87 -4.97 1.25
CA PRO A 175 -9.84 -4.12 2.44
C PRO A 175 -9.56 -4.92 3.71
N ILE A 176 -8.83 -4.31 4.65
CA ILE A 176 -8.54 -4.92 5.97
C ILE A 176 -9.84 -5.23 6.73
N ALA A 177 -9.93 -6.44 7.30
CA ALA A 177 -11.06 -6.79 8.17
C ALA A 177 -11.03 -5.92 9.43
N ALA A 178 -12.20 -5.51 9.92
CA ALA A 178 -12.35 -4.66 11.11
C ALA A 178 -13.29 -5.26 12.15
N GLU A 179 -14.29 -6.03 11.71
CA GLU A 179 -15.25 -6.67 12.60
C GLU A 179 -14.79 -8.05 13.05
N ASN A 180 -15.23 -8.48 14.23
CA ASN A 180 -14.80 -9.77 14.79
C ASN A 180 -15.29 -10.95 13.94
N LEU A 181 -16.54 -10.90 13.48
CA LEU A 181 -17.14 -11.96 12.66
C LEU A 181 -16.53 -11.97 11.25
N GLU A 182 -16.42 -10.80 10.61
CA GLU A 182 -15.73 -10.63 9.32
C GLU A 182 -14.32 -11.23 9.36
N ALA A 183 -13.54 -10.94 10.41
CA ALA A 183 -12.19 -11.47 10.54
C ALA A 183 -12.17 -13.00 10.70
N LEU A 184 -13.07 -13.58 11.50
CA LEU A 184 -13.17 -15.04 11.65
C LEU A 184 -13.51 -15.70 10.31
N GLU A 185 -14.48 -15.16 9.58
CA GLU A 185 -14.91 -15.72 8.28
C GLU A 185 -13.80 -15.65 7.23
N LYS A 186 -13.19 -14.47 7.06
CA LYS A 186 -12.17 -14.23 6.03
C LYS A 186 -10.81 -14.85 6.36
N LEU A 187 -10.43 -14.93 7.63
CA LEU A 187 -9.07 -15.29 8.03
C LEU A 187 -8.95 -16.69 8.64
N LYS A 188 -10.03 -17.47 8.81
CA LYS A 188 -9.98 -18.84 9.39
C LYS A 188 -9.00 -19.79 8.69
N ASP A 189 -8.82 -19.62 7.38
CA ASP A 189 -7.91 -20.46 6.57
C ASP A 189 -6.47 -19.94 6.58
N ILE A 190 -6.27 -18.74 7.13
CA ILE A 190 -4.97 -18.08 7.28
C ILE A 190 -4.44 -18.24 8.70
N CYS A 191 -5.26 -17.92 9.69
CA CYS A 191 -4.89 -17.82 11.09
C CYS A 191 -5.33 -19.06 11.87
N ASP A 192 -4.47 -19.51 12.79
CA ASP A 192 -4.77 -20.60 13.69
C ASP A 192 -5.61 -20.11 14.90
N TYR A 193 -5.43 -18.84 15.32
CA TYR A 193 -6.13 -18.21 16.45
C TYR A 193 -6.41 -16.72 16.21
N PHE A 194 -7.25 -16.13 17.05
CA PHE A 194 -7.67 -14.73 16.99
C PHE A 194 -7.63 -14.10 18.38
N LEU A 195 -6.86 -13.02 18.52
CA LEU A 195 -6.84 -12.15 19.69
C LEU A 195 -7.71 -10.92 19.41
N ILE A 196 -8.91 -10.90 19.99
CA ILE A 196 -9.96 -9.92 19.70
C ILE A 196 -10.36 -9.09 20.92
N HIS A 197 -11.11 -8.02 20.69
CA HIS A 197 -11.77 -7.24 21.73
C HIS A 197 -13.13 -6.71 21.28
N ASN A 198 -13.93 -6.27 22.25
CA ASN A 198 -15.28 -5.71 22.05
C ASN A 198 -15.31 -4.17 21.89
N ARG A 199 -14.16 -3.52 21.66
CA ARG A 199 -14.15 -2.17 21.09
C ARG A 199 -14.27 -2.24 19.57
N ASP A 200 -15.27 -1.60 19.00
CA ASP A 200 -15.48 -1.59 17.55
C ASP A 200 -14.49 -0.69 16.83
N ILE A 201 -14.27 -1.00 15.56
CA ILE A 201 -13.41 -0.23 14.65
C ILE A 201 -14.32 0.40 13.62
N TYR A 202 -14.64 1.69 13.83
CA TYR A 202 -15.58 2.41 12.97
C TYR A 202 -15.00 2.71 11.58
N CYS A 203 -13.72 3.08 11.53
CA CYS A 203 -13.01 3.37 10.28
C CYS A 203 -11.81 2.44 10.11
N ARG A 204 -11.69 1.87 8.92
CA ARG A 204 -10.58 0.99 8.54
C ARG A 204 -9.36 1.81 8.13
N TYR A 205 -8.21 1.48 8.70
CA TYR A 205 -6.92 2.09 8.35
C TYR A 205 -5.84 1.02 8.31
N ASP A 206 -5.21 0.89 7.14
CA ASP A 206 -3.92 0.21 7.02
C ASP A 206 -2.82 0.95 7.79
N ASP A 207 -1.72 0.25 8.06
CA ASP A 207 -0.50 0.87 8.53
C ASP A 207 0.16 1.71 7.42
N SER A 208 0.52 2.94 7.77
CA SER A 208 1.29 3.81 6.89
C SER A 208 2.70 3.27 6.68
N VAL A 209 3.21 3.42 5.46
CA VAL A 209 4.57 2.97 5.08
C VAL A 209 5.34 4.19 4.58
N ILE A 210 6.53 4.40 5.13
CA ILE A 210 7.43 5.49 4.76
C ILE A 210 8.84 4.96 4.50
N LYS A 211 9.61 5.75 3.77
CA LYS A 211 11.05 5.60 3.61
C LYS A 211 11.73 6.92 3.91
N ILE A 212 12.87 6.89 4.58
CA ILE A 212 13.71 8.08 4.66
C ILE A 212 14.65 8.10 3.46
N PHE A 213 14.60 9.17 2.68
CA PHE A 213 15.47 9.39 1.52
C PHE A 213 16.09 10.78 1.61
N LYS A 214 17.42 10.87 1.60
CA LYS A 214 18.17 12.12 1.78
C LYS A 214 17.64 12.96 2.96
N ASP A 215 17.48 12.32 4.13
CA ASP A 215 16.95 12.91 5.38
C ASP A 215 15.52 13.47 5.32
N LYS A 216 14.78 13.22 4.24
CA LYS A 216 13.36 13.56 4.09
C LYS A 216 12.49 12.31 4.18
N GLU A 217 11.30 12.48 4.73
CA GLU A 217 10.29 11.44 4.79
C GLU A 217 9.59 11.33 3.43
N MET A 218 9.64 10.15 2.83
CA MET A 218 8.96 9.81 1.59
C MET A 218 7.85 8.82 1.92
N ILE A 219 6.60 9.26 1.82
CA ILE A 219 5.44 8.41 2.11
C ILE A 219 5.21 7.48 0.92
N VAL A 220 5.22 6.18 1.17
CA VAL A 220 4.89 5.14 0.18
C VAL A 220 3.43 4.75 0.29
N ARG A 221 2.88 4.76 1.51
CA ARG A 221 1.46 4.53 1.79
C ARG A 221 1.01 5.47 2.89
N ARG A 222 0.06 6.36 2.56
CA ARG A 222 -0.58 7.27 3.51
C ARG A 222 -1.85 6.63 4.08
N ALA A 223 -1.84 6.25 5.35
CA ALA A 223 -2.99 5.64 6.02
C ALA A 223 -3.03 6.04 7.50
N ARG A 224 -2.97 5.05 8.43
CA ARG A 224 -3.02 5.30 9.89
C ARG A 224 -2.04 6.39 10.32
N SER A 225 -2.52 7.30 11.15
CA SER A 225 -1.76 8.40 11.78
C SER A 225 -1.26 9.50 10.83
N TYR A 226 -1.59 9.42 9.53
CA TYR A 226 -1.39 10.51 8.56
C TYR A 226 -2.74 11.00 8.05
N SER A 227 -3.61 10.11 7.62
CA SER A 227 -4.99 10.44 7.29
C SER A 227 -5.84 10.44 8.57
N PRO A 228 -6.81 11.36 8.71
CA PRO A 228 -7.27 12.33 7.71
C PRO A 228 -6.65 13.74 7.88
N TYR A 229 -5.44 13.87 8.44
CA TYR A 229 -4.80 15.18 8.58
C TYR A 229 -4.57 15.79 7.19
N PRO A 230 -4.98 17.05 6.93
CA PRO A 230 -4.90 17.62 5.59
C PRO A 230 -3.47 18.04 5.22
N VAL A 231 -3.21 18.14 3.92
CA VAL A 231 -2.07 18.90 3.37
C VAL A 231 -2.53 20.33 3.16
N LYS A 232 -1.82 21.30 3.74
CA LYS A 232 -2.11 22.72 3.59
C LYS A 232 -1.44 23.24 2.32
N LEU A 233 -2.21 23.89 1.47
CA LEU A 233 -1.77 24.55 0.25
C LEU A 233 -1.72 26.07 0.46
N ASP A 234 -0.99 26.77 -0.40
CA ASP A 234 -0.95 28.24 -0.39
C ASP A 234 -2.19 28.87 -1.05
N LYS A 235 -2.79 28.18 -2.02
CA LYS A 235 -3.98 28.66 -2.73
C LYS A 235 -5.28 28.28 -1.98
N ASP A 236 -6.09 29.27 -1.67
CA ASP A 236 -7.44 29.10 -1.13
C ASP A 236 -8.48 29.13 -2.27
N ILE A 237 -9.30 28.09 -2.37
CA ILE A 237 -10.38 28.00 -3.36
C ILE A 237 -11.71 28.61 -2.85
N GLY A 238 -11.69 29.35 -1.74
CA GLY A 238 -12.84 30.02 -1.16
C GLY A 238 -13.94 29.05 -0.76
N LYS A 239 -15.17 29.30 -1.26
CA LYS A 239 -16.36 28.49 -0.94
C LYS A 239 -16.48 27.21 -1.78
N TYR A 240 -15.60 27.01 -2.76
CA TYR A 240 -15.66 25.85 -3.64
C TYR A 240 -15.16 24.59 -2.92
N ILE A 241 -15.73 23.44 -3.29
CA ILE A 241 -15.34 22.12 -2.84
C ILE A 241 -14.99 21.30 -4.09
N ILE A 242 -13.77 20.78 -4.14
CA ILE A 242 -13.30 19.93 -5.25
C ILE A 242 -13.08 18.52 -4.72
N LEU A 243 -13.56 17.51 -5.43
CA LEU A 243 -13.25 16.10 -5.20
C LEU A 243 -12.29 15.61 -6.28
N ALA A 244 -11.16 15.03 -5.90
CA ALA A 244 -10.34 14.22 -6.80
C ALA A 244 -10.56 12.74 -6.48
N ALA A 245 -11.06 11.95 -7.43
CA ALA A 245 -11.37 10.54 -7.23
C ALA A 245 -10.12 9.63 -7.22
N GLY A 246 -9.00 10.11 -7.76
CA GLY A 246 -7.73 9.39 -7.81
C GLY A 246 -7.65 8.32 -8.90
N ALA A 247 -6.54 7.59 -8.91
CA ALA A 247 -6.25 6.49 -9.84
C ALA A 247 -6.95 5.17 -9.45
N HIS A 248 -6.72 4.10 -10.18
CA HIS A 248 -7.28 2.78 -9.88
C HIS A 248 -6.46 1.99 -8.87
N GLU A 249 -5.15 1.88 -9.11
CA GLU A 249 -4.24 1.22 -8.19
C GLU A 249 -3.87 2.12 -7.01
N LYS A 250 -3.71 1.51 -5.84
CA LYS A 250 -3.26 2.15 -4.59
C LYS A 250 -4.03 3.44 -4.29
N ASN A 251 -5.32 3.44 -4.61
CA ASN A 251 -6.17 4.61 -4.68
C ASN A 251 -6.19 5.39 -3.35
N THR A 252 -6.27 6.71 -3.50
CA THR A 252 -6.77 7.64 -2.49
C THR A 252 -7.64 8.67 -3.20
N PHE A 253 -8.76 9.06 -2.59
CA PHE A 253 -9.49 10.25 -3.02
C PHE A 253 -9.10 11.46 -2.18
N CYS A 254 -9.36 12.67 -2.67
CA CYS A 254 -9.02 13.90 -1.97
C CYS A 254 -10.17 14.91 -2.06
N PHE A 255 -10.52 15.53 -0.94
CA PHE A 255 -11.33 16.74 -0.95
C PHE A 255 -10.44 17.97 -0.77
N LEU A 256 -10.54 18.93 -1.67
CA LEU A 256 -9.97 20.25 -1.48
C LEU A 256 -11.07 21.17 -0.94
N VAL A 257 -10.85 21.70 0.25
CA VAL A 257 -11.75 22.66 0.93
C VAL A 257 -10.91 23.81 1.45
N LYS A 258 -11.26 25.05 1.06
CA LYS A 258 -10.41 26.24 1.28
C LYS A 258 -9.00 26.03 0.72
N ASN A 259 -7.98 25.96 1.56
CA ASN A 259 -6.62 25.62 1.19
C ASN A 259 -6.14 24.29 1.81
N TYR A 260 -7.06 23.38 2.14
CA TYR A 260 -6.74 22.09 2.74
C TYR A 260 -7.11 20.94 1.80
N ALA A 261 -6.10 20.20 1.36
CA ALA A 261 -6.26 18.92 0.66
C ALA A 261 -6.41 17.79 1.69
N ILE A 262 -7.64 17.37 1.93
CA ILE A 262 -8.03 16.28 2.82
C ILE A 262 -7.98 14.97 2.04
N ILE A 263 -6.81 14.33 2.07
CA ILE A 263 -6.56 13.05 1.37
C ILE A 263 -7.06 11.90 2.24
N SER A 264 -7.77 10.95 1.63
CA SER A 264 -8.24 9.73 2.29
C SER A 264 -7.10 8.87 2.80
N GLN A 265 -7.41 7.84 3.58
CA GLN A 265 -6.49 6.73 3.76
C GLN A 265 -6.33 5.96 2.45
N HIS A 266 -5.24 5.20 2.34
CA HIS A 266 -5.04 4.21 1.29
C HIS A 266 -6.24 3.27 1.19
N MET A 267 -6.84 3.22 0.00
CA MET A 267 -8.02 2.42 -0.30
C MET A 267 -7.67 1.03 -0.83
N GLY A 268 -6.45 0.86 -1.36
CA GLY A 268 -6.05 -0.35 -2.09
C GLY A 268 -6.30 -0.20 -3.59
N ASP A 269 -6.31 -1.33 -4.30
CA ASP A 269 -6.63 -1.39 -5.72
C ASP A 269 -8.16 -1.54 -5.86
N LEU A 270 -8.78 -0.79 -6.78
CA LEU A 270 -10.26 -0.77 -6.92
C LEU A 270 -10.78 -1.89 -7.84
N ASP A 271 -10.27 -3.11 -7.67
CA ASP A 271 -10.51 -4.26 -8.57
C ASP A 271 -11.80 -5.03 -8.26
N ASP A 272 -12.22 -5.06 -6.99
CA ASP A 272 -13.33 -5.88 -6.51
C ASP A 272 -14.46 -5.07 -5.86
N VAL A 273 -15.58 -5.75 -5.63
CA VAL A 273 -16.81 -5.14 -5.11
C VAL A 273 -16.58 -4.65 -3.68
N GLU A 274 -15.85 -5.40 -2.87
CA GLU A 274 -15.51 -5.09 -1.49
C GLU A 274 -14.70 -3.77 -1.41
N SER A 275 -13.74 -3.60 -2.32
CA SER A 275 -12.90 -2.40 -2.43
C SER A 275 -13.71 -1.18 -2.84
N LEU A 276 -14.67 -1.34 -3.76
CA LEU A 276 -15.59 -0.27 -4.15
C LEU A 276 -16.59 0.09 -3.05
N GLN A 277 -17.10 -0.90 -2.30
CA GLN A 277 -17.93 -0.65 -1.12
C GLN A 277 -17.15 0.08 -0.02
N PHE A 278 -15.88 -0.31 0.18
CA PHE A 278 -14.99 0.37 1.11
C PHE A 278 -14.69 1.82 0.68
N PHE A 279 -14.45 2.06 -0.61
CA PHE A 279 -14.34 3.39 -1.19
C PHE A 279 -15.59 4.24 -0.96
N ASN A 280 -16.76 3.73 -1.32
CA ASN A 280 -18.02 4.45 -1.17
C ASN A 280 -18.37 4.77 0.29
N SER A 281 -18.17 3.82 1.20
CA SER A 281 -18.42 4.04 2.64
C SER A 281 -17.42 5.05 3.22
N THR A 282 -16.15 4.97 2.83
CA THR A 282 -15.12 5.93 3.26
C THR A 282 -15.41 7.34 2.73
N PHE A 283 -15.79 7.47 1.45
CA PHE A 283 -16.22 8.74 0.87
C PHE A 283 -17.37 9.38 1.65
N LYS A 284 -18.43 8.61 1.94
CA LYS A 284 -19.57 9.07 2.75
C LYS A 284 -19.15 9.48 4.16
N ASN A 285 -18.26 8.70 4.79
CA ASN A 285 -17.73 9.01 6.12
C ASN A 285 -16.93 10.31 6.12
N TYR A 286 -16.11 10.57 5.11
CA TYR A 286 -15.37 11.84 4.99
C TYR A 286 -16.31 13.02 4.77
N LYS A 287 -17.36 12.88 3.94
CA LYS A 287 -18.38 13.95 3.80
C LYS A 287 -19.01 14.29 5.14
N LYS A 288 -19.39 13.28 5.93
CA LYS A 288 -19.97 13.48 7.26
C LYS A 288 -18.97 14.08 8.26
N LEU A 289 -17.75 13.53 8.33
CA LEU A 289 -16.72 13.92 9.29
C LEU A 289 -16.31 15.38 9.13
N PHE A 290 -16.18 15.84 7.88
CA PHE A 290 -15.73 17.20 7.56
C PHE A 290 -16.89 18.14 7.19
N ASN A 291 -18.14 17.70 7.35
CA ASN A 291 -19.34 18.45 7.00
C ASN A 291 -19.27 19.00 5.55
N ILE A 292 -18.86 18.16 4.61
CA ILE A 292 -18.68 18.52 3.20
C ILE A 292 -20.04 18.52 2.52
N GLY A 293 -20.44 19.71 2.07
CA GLY A 293 -21.68 19.94 1.34
C GLY A 293 -21.59 19.52 -0.13
N ARG A 294 -22.24 20.32 -0.99
CA ARG A 294 -22.30 20.13 -2.43
C ARG A 294 -20.91 20.25 -3.05
N ILE A 295 -20.55 19.32 -3.93
CA ILE A 295 -19.26 19.31 -4.63
C ILE A 295 -19.37 20.18 -5.88
N ASN A 296 -18.44 21.12 -6.06
CA ASN A 296 -18.45 22.03 -7.20
C ASN A 296 -17.75 21.45 -8.42
N LEU A 297 -16.67 20.69 -8.22
CA LEU A 297 -15.89 20.09 -9.29
C LEU A 297 -15.43 18.69 -8.89
N VAL A 298 -15.51 17.74 -9.81
CA VAL A 298 -14.88 16.42 -9.66
C VAL A 298 -13.77 16.23 -10.67
N ALA A 299 -12.55 16.02 -10.19
CA ALA A 299 -11.41 15.60 -10.98
C ALA A 299 -11.27 14.07 -10.94
N TYR A 300 -10.97 13.45 -12.07
CA TYR A 300 -10.74 12.01 -12.18
C TYR A 300 -9.73 11.69 -13.27
N ASP A 301 -9.14 10.50 -13.21
CA ASP A 301 -8.15 10.06 -14.20
C ASP A 301 -8.78 9.91 -15.59
N LYS A 302 -8.04 10.31 -16.62
CA LYS A 302 -8.49 10.18 -18.03
C LYS A 302 -8.76 8.72 -18.45
N HIS A 303 -8.17 7.74 -17.78
CA HIS A 303 -8.38 6.33 -18.12
C HIS A 303 -9.87 5.93 -18.00
N PRO A 304 -10.53 5.54 -19.11
CA PRO A 304 -11.98 5.32 -19.13
C PRO A 304 -12.43 4.07 -18.35
N GLY A 305 -11.53 3.09 -18.21
CA GLY A 305 -11.81 1.83 -17.53
C GLY A 305 -11.74 1.86 -16.01
N TYR A 306 -11.21 2.93 -15.40
CA TYR A 306 -10.99 2.97 -13.96
C TYR A 306 -12.30 3.05 -13.18
N ALA A 307 -12.38 2.30 -12.08
CA ALA A 307 -13.57 2.32 -11.24
C ALA A 307 -13.74 3.68 -10.52
N SER A 308 -12.64 4.35 -10.18
CA SER A 308 -12.66 5.74 -9.67
C SER A 308 -13.23 6.72 -10.70
N THR A 309 -12.90 6.54 -11.98
CA THR A 309 -13.43 7.33 -13.11
C THR A 309 -14.92 7.10 -13.31
N LYS A 310 -15.39 5.84 -13.25
CA LYS A 310 -16.82 5.53 -13.31
C LYS A 310 -17.58 6.17 -12.15
N PHE A 311 -17.08 6.01 -10.92
CA PHE A 311 -17.63 6.66 -9.74
C PHE A 311 -17.74 8.19 -9.90
N ALA A 312 -16.66 8.83 -10.37
CA ALA A 312 -16.66 10.28 -10.59
C ALA A 312 -17.69 10.73 -11.63
N LYS A 313 -17.87 9.96 -12.70
CA LYS A 313 -18.85 10.24 -13.76
C LYS A 313 -20.29 10.02 -13.30
N GLU A 314 -20.54 9.04 -12.44
CA GLU A 314 -21.88 8.73 -11.90
C GLU A 314 -22.29 9.65 -10.73
N LEU A 315 -21.35 10.42 -10.16
CA LEU A 315 -21.67 11.30 -9.04
C LEU A 315 -22.60 12.46 -9.47
N GLU A 316 -23.85 12.45 -9.00
CA GLU A 316 -24.90 13.41 -9.36
C GLU A 316 -24.79 14.76 -8.62
N ASP A 317 -24.27 14.77 -7.39
CA ASP A 317 -24.19 15.95 -6.50
C ASP A 317 -23.06 16.93 -6.89
N THR A 318 -22.90 17.20 -8.18
CA THR A 318 -21.74 17.91 -8.76
C THR A 318 -22.14 18.92 -9.82
N ILE A 319 -21.40 20.03 -9.93
CA ILE A 319 -21.65 21.07 -10.94
C ILE A 319 -20.81 20.83 -12.20
N SER A 320 -19.58 20.38 -12.04
CA SER A 320 -18.64 20.16 -13.14
C SER A 320 -17.74 18.95 -12.90
N LYS A 321 -17.20 18.41 -13.99
CA LYS A 321 -16.39 17.19 -14.06
C LYS A 321 -15.22 17.45 -14.99
N ILE A 322 -13.99 17.15 -14.56
CA ILE A 322 -12.77 17.34 -15.34
C ILE A 322 -11.92 16.07 -15.34
N GLU A 323 -11.49 15.66 -16.53
CA GLU A 323 -10.48 14.61 -16.68
C GLU A 323 -9.08 15.19 -16.49
N VAL A 324 -8.22 14.46 -15.78
CA VAL A 324 -6.84 14.84 -15.53
C VAL A 324 -5.94 13.68 -15.96
N GLN A 325 -4.93 13.99 -16.75
CA GLN A 325 -3.98 12.98 -17.22
C GLN A 325 -3.07 12.52 -16.08
N HIS A 326 -2.84 11.20 -16.00
CA HIS A 326 -2.17 10.53 -14.88
C HIS A 326 -0.79 11.11 -14.51
N HIS A 327 0.07 11.32 -15.51
CA HIS A 327 1.44 11.80 -15.31
C HIS A 327 1.49 13.28 -14.93
N LYS A 328 0.58 14.09 -15.49
CA LYS A 328 0.39 15.49 -15.06
C LYS A 328 -0.05 15.54 -13.60
N ALA A 329 -0.93 14.64 -13.16
CA ALA A 329 -1.36 14.55 -11.77
C ALA A 329 -0.19 14.19 -10.83
N HIS A 330 0.69 13.26 -11.21
CA HIS A 330 1.91 12.95 -10.45
C HIS A 330 2.79 14.19 -10.23
N ILE A 331 3.09 14.94 -11.30
CA ILE A 331 3.93 16.15 -11.20
C ILE A 331 3.22 17.24 -10.39
N ALA A 332 1.92 17.47 -10.65
CA ALA A 332 1.12 18.45 -9.92
C ALA A 332 1.07 18.16 -8.41
N SER A 333 1.09 16.88 -8.00
CA SER A 333 1.12 16.51 -6.59
C SER A 333 2.40 16.99 -5.87
N VAL A 334 3.55 16.92 -6.56
CA VAL A 334 4.84 17.41 -6.04
C VAL A 334 4.83 18.93 -5.93
N MET A 335 4.28 19.62 -6.94
CA MET A 335 4.12 21.08 -6.91
C MET A 335 3.22 21.49 -5.74
N ALA A 336 2.09 20.81 -5.56
CA ALA A 336 1.15 21.09 -4.48
C ALA A 336 1.76 20.86 -3.09
N GLU A 337 2.47 19.76 -2.86
CA GLU A 337 3.12 19.48 -1.56
C GLU A 337 4.20 20.50 -1.20
N ASN A 338 4.88 21.06 -2.21
CA ASN A 338 5.98 22.01 -2.02
C ASN A 338 5.57 23.48 -2.24
N ASN A 339 4.28 23.75 -2.48
CA ASN A 339 3.74 25.07 -2.84
C ASN A 339 4.51 25.78 -3.97
N ILE A 340 4.87 25.02 -5.00
CA ILE A 340 5.59 25.54 -6.17
C ILE A 340 4.57 26.08 -7.16
N ASN A 341 4.68 27.36 -7.49
CA ASN A 341 3.77 28.05 -8.44
C ASN A 341 4.48 28.51 -9.72
N ASN A 342 5.80 28.39 -9.81
CA ASN A 342 6.57 28.73 -10.99
C ASN A 342 6.75 27.53 -11.92
N SER A 343 7.12 27.81 -13.17
CA SER A 343 7.51 26.81 -14.16
C SER A 343 8.55 25.81 -13.63
N ILE A 344 8.32 24.52 -13.90
CA ILE A 344 9.24 23.41 -13.61
C ILE A 344 9.38 22.44 -14.77
N ILE A 345 10.46 21.65 -14.73
CA ILE A 345 10.60 20.41 -15.51
C ILE A 345 10.22 19.25 -14.58
N GLY A 346 9.17 18.52 -14.94
CA GLY A 346 8.68 17.37 -14.20
C GLY A 346 9.01 16.06 -14.90
N PHE A 347 9.49 15.08 -14.15
CA PHE A 347 9.73 13.72 -14.62
C PHE A 347 8.69 12.81 -13.97
N ALA A 348 7.85 12.18 -14.78
CA ALA A 348 6.81 11.26 -14.34
C ALA A 348 7.14 9.85 -14.87
N TRP A 349 7.77 9.04 -14.02
CA TRP A 349 8.21 7.70 -14.36
C TRP A 349 7.47 6.68 -13.50
N ASP A 350 6.53 5.96 -14.11
CA ASP A 350 5.69 4.96 -13.45
C ASP A 350 5.68 3.64 -14.25
N GLY A 351 4.65 2.81 -14.03
CA GLY A 351 4.46 1.57 -14.79
C GLY A 351 3.69 1.80 -16.08
N THR A 352 2.42 2.18 -15.94
CA THR A 352 1.49 2.37 -17.06
C THR A 352 0.47 3.45 -16.69
N GLY A 353 0.41 4.52 -17.48
CA GLY A 353 -0.64 5.53 -17.37
C GLY A 353 -1.24 5.88 -18.73
N TYR A 354 -2.52 6.26 -18.74
CA TYR A 354 -3.23 6.59 -19.97
C TYR A 354 -2.74 7.93 -20.53
N GLY A 355 -2.21 7.89 -21.76
CA GLY A 355 -1.72 9.06 -22.49
C GLY A 355 -2.85 9.90 -23.08
N ASP A 356 -2.55 11.17 -23.38
CA ASP A 356 -3.51 12.05 -24.06
C ASP A 356 -3.80 11.63 -25.51
N ASP A 357 -2.88 10.85 -26.09
CA ASP A 357 -2.93 10.25 -27.43
C ASP A 357 -3.53 8.83 -27.42
N GLY A 358 -4.06 8.37 -26.28
CA GLY A 358 -4.60 7.02 -26.10
C GLY A 358 -3.54 5.92 -25.97
N LYS A 359 -2.25 6.26 -25.98
CA LYS A 359 -1.14 5.30 -25.78
C LYS A 359 -0.85 5.08 -24.31
N ILE A 360 -0.04 4.06 -24.02
CA ILE A 360 0.51 3.81 -22.69
C ILE A 360 1.75 4.67 -22.50
N TRP A 361 1.72 5.51 -21.47
CA TRP A 361 2.86 6.30 -21.02
C TRP A 361 3.44 5.69 -19.74
N GLY A 362 4.69 6.08 -19.43
CA GLY A 362 5.36 5.63 -18.19
C GLY A 362 6.74 6.22 -17.96
N SER A 363 7.20 7.11 -18.85
CA SER A 363 8.58 7.62 -18.81
C SER A 363 8.67 9.07 -19.29
N GLU A 364 7.70 9.87 -18.87
CA GLU A 364 7.39 11.16 -19.49
C GLU A 364 8.14 12.32 -18.84
N ILE A 365 8.49 13.31 -19.66
CA ILE A 365 9.08 14.57 -19.24
C ILE A 365 8.15 15.70 -19.69
N PHE A 366 7.74 16.54 -18.74
CA PHE A 366 6.90 17.70 -18.99
C PHE A 366 7.60 19.00 -18.59
N VAL A 367 7.30 20.07 -19.30
CA VAL A 367 7.47 21.45 -18.80
C VAL A 367 6.08 21.94 -18.44
N THR A 368 5.95 22.52 -17.24
CA THR A 368 4.78 23.32 -16.87
C THR A 368 5.12 24.80 -16.93
N ASP A 369 4.20 25.64 -17.38
CA ASP A 369 4.28 27.09 -17.21
C ASP A 369 3.61 27.55 -15.90
N ASP A 370 3.59 28.87 -15.68
CA ASP A 370 3.01 29.52 -14.49
C ASP A 370 1.47 29.41 -14.45
N ASP A 371 0.83 29.10 -15.58
CA ASP A 371 -0.61 28.85 -15.70
C ASP A 371 -0.96 27.36 -15.51
N LEU A 372 0.02 26.53 -15.12
CA LEU A 372 -0.09 25.08 -14.95
C LEU A 372 -0.44 24.33 -16.25
N ASN A 373 -0.05 24.86 -17.41
CA ASN A 373 -0.15 24.14 -18.66
C ASN A 373 1.03 23.18 -18.82
N PHE A 374 0.72 21.90 -18.99
CA PHE A 374 1.72 20.86 -19.16
C PHE A 374 2.00 20.58 -20.64
N LYS A 375 3.25 20.81 -21.06
CA LYS A 375 3.76 20.42 -22.39
C LYS A 375 4.69 19.22 -22.25
N ARG A 376 4.35 18.11 -22.91
CA ARG A 376 5.22 16.93 -23.02
C ARG A 376 6.42 17.28 -23.91
N ILE A 377 7.64 17.12 -23.39
CA ILE A 377 8.89 17.49 -24.09
C ILE A 377 9.84 16.32 -24.33
N GLY A 378 9.61 15.17 -23.69
CA GLY A 378 10.45 13.99 -23.86
C GLY A 378 9.80 12.74 -23.27
N TYR A 379 10.18 11.58 -23.80
CA TYR A 379 9.70 10.26 -23.39
C TYR A 379 10.64 9.17 -23.94
N LEU A 380 10.63 7.97 -23.36
CA LEU A 380 11.37 6.85 -23.95
C LEU A 380 10.72 6.41 -25.27
N LYS A 381 11.54 5.96 -26.23
CA LYS A 381 11.05 5.43 -27.51
C LYS A 381 10.02 4.33 -27.23
N GLU A 382 8.84 4.49 -27.81
CA GLU A 382 7.72 3.57 -27.64
C GLU A 382 8.11 2.14 -28.08
N LYS A 383 7.55 1.16 -27.38
CA LYS A 383 7.76 -0.27 -27.63
C LYS A 383 6.42 -0.99 -27.54
N VAL A 384 6.27 -2.02 -28.36
CA VAL A 384 5.14 -2.93 -28.32
C VAL A 384 5.12 -3.67 -26.97
N LEU A 385 3.97 -3.72 -26.30
CA LEU A 385 3.73 -4.46 -25.07
C LEU A 385 3.02 -5.79 -25.39
N PRO A 386 3.74 -6.86 -25.82
CA PRO A 386 3.10 -8.03 -26.43
C PRO A 386 2.16 -8.75 -25.46
N GLY A 387 0.85 -8.66 -25.73
CA GLY A 387 -0.19 -9.27 -24.92
C GLY A 387 -0.61 -8.45 -23.69
N GLY A 388 -0.34 -7.14 -23.68
CA GLY A 388 -0.83 -6.20 -22.67
C GLY A 388 -0.52 -6.63 -21.23
N GLU A 389 -1.56 -6.84 -20.42
CA GLU A 389 -1.45 -7.26 -19.02
C GLU A 389 -0.62 -8.54 -18.79
N VAL A 390 -0.57 -9.43 -19.77
CA VAL A 390 0.23 -10.66 -19.66
C VAL A 390 1.71 -10.30 -19.50
N SER A 391 2.18 -9.25 -20.18
CA SER A 391 3.56 -8.78 -20.07
C SER A 391 3.89 -8.17 -18.70
N ILE A 392 2.90 -7.62 -17.99
CA ILE A 392 3.06 -7.15 -16.61
C ILE A 392 3.35 -8.33 -15.67
N LYS A 393 2.65 -9.45 -15.85
CA LYS A 393 2.84 -10.68 -15.06
C LYS A 393 4.06 -11.50 -15.50
N LYS A 394 4.45 -11.38 -16.77
CA LYS A 394 5.56 -12.10 -17.41
C LYS A 394 6.55 -11.11 -18.03
N PRO A 395 7.42 -10.47 -17.23
CA PRO A 395 8.29 -9.38 -17.69
C PRO A 395 9.29 -9.78 -18.78
N TYR A 396 9.57 -11.08 -18.93
CA TYR A 396 10.40 -11.57 -20.02
C TYR A 396 9.82 -11.29 -21.41
N ARG A 397 8.49 -11.10 -21.53
CA ARG A 397 7.84 -10.75 -22.80
C ARG A 397 8.30 -9.38 -23.31
N MET A 398 8.45 -8.41 -22.42
CA MET A 398 9.06 -7.12 -22.76
C MET A 398 10.52 -7.26 -23.18
N ALA A 399 11.29 -8.12 -22.50
CA ALA A 399 12.67 -8.39 -22.89
C ALA A 399 12.76 -8.94 -24.32
N MET A 400 11.79 -9.76 -24.75
CA MET A 400 11.71 -10.23 -26.13
C MET A 400 11.50 -9.11 -27.13
N THR A 401 10.69 -8.08 -26.83
CA THR A 401 10.54 -6.90 -27.71
C THR A 401 11.88 -6.23 -27.99
N TYR A 402 12.69 -6.00 -26.94
CA TYR A 402 14.03 -5.41 -27.12
C TYR A 402 15.00 -6.34 -27.86
N LEU A 403 14.93 -7.66 -27.61
CA LEU A 403 15.76 -8.63 -28.33
C LEU A 403 15.34 -8.75 -29.80
N TYR A 404 14.06 -8.58 -30.12
CA TYR A 404 13.54 -8.60 -31.48
C TYR A 404 14.07 -7.41 -32.28
N ASP A 405 14.10 -6.21 -31.70
CA ASP A 405 14.73 -5.04 -32.33
C ASP A 405 16.21 -5.31 -32.65
N LEU A 406 16.96 -5.84 -31.69
CA LEU A 406 18.38 -6.19 -31.90
C LEU A 406 18.56 -7.28 -32.97
N TRP A 407 17.69 -8.28 -32.99
CA TRP A 407 17.70 -9.35 -33.99
C TRP A 407 17.44 -8.80 -35.39
N THR A 408 16.47 -7.89 -35.54
CA THR A 408 16.14 -7.28 -36.84
C THR A 408 17.21 -6.30 -37.33
N GLU A 409 17.91 -5.60 -36.43
CA GLU A 409 19.07 -4.76 -36.78
C GLU A 409 20.29 -5.58 -37.23
N HIS A 410 20.47 -6.79 -36.68
CA HIS A 410 21.58 -7.69 -37.00
C HIS A 410 21.28 -8.70 -38.13
N LYS A 411 20.43 -8.33 -39.11
CA LYS A 411 19.84 -9.16 -40.20
C LYS A 411 20.80 -9.88 -41.17
N ASN A 412 22.03 -10.18 -40.78
CA ASN A 412 23.00 -10.97 -41.56
C ASN A 412 23.00 -12.48 -41.22
N ALA A 413 22.04 -13.02 -40.47
CA ALA A 413 22.02 -14.45 -40.12
C ALA A 413 20.64 -15.09 -40.33
N GLU A 414 20.62 -16.21 -41.05
CA GLU A 414 19.47 -17.07 -41.39
C GLU A 414 18.79 -17.76 -40.19
N ASP A 415 19.04 -17.28 -38.96
CA ASP A 415 18.58 -17.90 -37.72
C ASP A 415 17.20 -17.35 -37.30
N LYS A 416 16.26 -18.26 -37.02
CA LYS A 416 14.95 -17.93 -36.41
C LYS A 416 15.13 -17.13 -35.12
N PHE A 417 14.21 -16.21 -34.82
CA PHE A 417 14.26 -15.36 -33.62
C PHE A 417 14.44 -16.17 -32.32
N CYS A 418 13.71 -17.29 -32.17
CA CYS A 418 13.85 -18.17 -31.01
C CYS A 418 15.28 -18.74 -30.85
N GLN A 419 15.95 -19.07 -31.95
CA GLN A 419 17.34 -19.55 -31.94
C GLN A 419 18.30 -18.42 -31.53
N PHE A 420 18.08 -17.20 -32.03
CA PHE A 420 18.83 -16.02 -31.62
C PHE A 420 18.73 -15.75 -30.12
N VAL A 421 17.51 -15.74 -29.56
CA VAL A 421 17.26 -15.53 -28.12
C VAL A 421 18.03 -16.53 -27.28
N TYR A 422 17.96 -17.81 -27.64
CA TYR A 422 18.62 -18.89 -26.92
C TYR A 422 20.13 -18.92 -27.05
N ASN A 423 20.67 -18.51 -28.20
CA ASN A 423 22.11 -18.43 -28.39
C ASN A 423 22.70 -17.27 -27.59
N LYS A 424 22.01 -16.11 -27.57
CA LYS A 424 22.46 -14.93 -26.81
C LYS A 424 22.23 -15.06 -25.32
N LEU A 425 21.10 -15.62 -24.91
CA LEU A 425 20.66 -15.72 -23.51
C LEU A 425 20.14 -17.14 -23.22
N PRO A 426 21.04 -18.13 -23.07
CA PRO A 426 20.66 -19.54 -22.93
C PRO A 426 19.76 -19.87 -21.74
N PHE A 427 19.75 -19.02 -20.70
CA PHE A 427 18.90 -19.23 -19.53
C PHE A 427 17.39 -19.19 -19.86
N TYR A 428 16.98 -18.50 -20.93
CA TYR A 428 15.59 -18.46 -21.34
C TYR A 428 15.03 -19.82 -21.77
N LYS A 429 15.87 -20.77 -22.21
CA LYS A 429 15.46 -22.16 -22.49
C LYS A 429 14.78 -22.85 -21.29
N LYS A 430 15.09 -22.41 -20.07
CA LYS A 430 14.52 -22.95 -18.82
C LYS A 430 13.22 -22.26 -18.41
N ILE A 431 12.84 -21.17 -19.07
CA ILE A 431 11.77 -20.26 -18.61
C ILE A 431 10.68 -20.13 -19.68
N ILE A 432 11.05 -20.12 -20.96
CA ILE A 432 10.16 -19.82 -22.08
C ILE A 432 10.26 -20.96 -23.09
N SER A 433 9.13 -21.43 -23.60
CA SER A 433 9.10 -22.42 -24.67
C SER A 433 9.24 -21.76 -26.04
N ASN A 434 9.65 -22.52 -27.06
CA ASN A 434 9.75 -22.01 -28.44
C ASN A 434 8.41 -21.47 -28.91
N PHE A 435 7.32 -22.19 -28.62
CA PHE A 435 5.96 -21.78 -28.95
C PHE A 435 5.58 -20.43 -28.33
N GLU A 436 6.00 -20.16 -27.09
CA GLU A 436 5.72 -18.87 -26.45
C GLU A 436 6.55 -17.74 -27.10
N ILE A 437 7.80 -18.00 -27.52
CA ILE A 437 8.61 -17.02 -28.25
C ILE A 437 7.97 -16.71 -29.61
N ASP A 438 7.58 -17.73 -30.38
CA ASP A 438 6.94 -17.56 -31.70
C ASP A 438 5.60 -16.80 -31.57
N ALA A 439 4.86 -17.02 -30.47
CA ALA A 439 3.64 -16.26 -30.19
C ALA A 439 3.93 -14.80 -29.83
N ILE A 440 5.00 -14.51 -29.08
CA ILE A 440 5.43 -13.15 -28.77
C ILE A 440 5.90 -12.43 -30.04
N GLU A 441 6.69 -13.10 -30.87
CA GLU A 441 7.16 -12.59 -32.16
C GLU A 441 5.99 -12.14 -33.03
N LYS A 442 4.97 -13.00 -33.23
CA LYS A 442 3.76 -12.62 -33.97
C LYS A 442 3.02 -11.44 -33.36
N GLN A 443 2.95 -11.34 -32.02
CA GLN A 443 2.33 -10.18 -31.37
C GLN A 443 3.13 -8.89 -31.59
N ILE A 444 4.45 -8.97 -31.62
CA ILE A 444 5.31 -7.82 -31.94
C ILE A 444 5.08 -7.38 -33.39
N GLU A 445 5.03 -8.33 -34.33
CA GLU A 445 4.86 -8.03 -35.77
C GLU A 445 3.46 -7.51 -36.14
N THR A 446 2.43 -7.98 -35.44
CA THR A 446 1.03 -7.64 -35.75
C THR A 446 0.45 -6.55 -34.87
N GLU A 447 1.16 -6.14 -33.81
CA GLU A 447 0.66 -5.26 -32.75
C GLU A 447 -0.68 -5.76 -32.15
N PHE A 448 -0.92 -7.07 -32.23
CA PHE A 448 -2.16 -7.67 -31.73
C PHE A 448 -2.14 -7.76 -30.21
N ASN A 449 -3.15 -7.15 -29.56
CA ASN A 449 -3.27 -7.04 -28.11
C ASN A 449 -2.06 -6.37 -27.44
N SER A 450 -1.46 -5.37 -28.09
CA SER A 450 -0.30 -4.64 -27.57
C SER A 450 -0.57 -3.19 -27.20
#